data_AF-A0A6B9YA72-F1
#
_entry.id   AF-A0A6B9YA72-F1
#
_cell.length_a   1.000
_cell.length_b   1.000
_cell.length_c   1.000
_cell.angle_alpha   90.00
_cell.angle_beta   90.00
_cell.angle_gamma   90.00
#
_symmetry.space_group_name_H-M   'P 1'
#
loop_
_entity.id
_entity.type
_entity.pdbx_description
1 polymer ?
#
loop_
_entity_poly.entity_id
_entity_poly.type
_entity_poly.pdbx_seq_one_letter_code
_entity_poly.pdbx_strand_id
1 'polypeptide(L)'
;MGLSHTEKKWLGGFGGFLAIVFIVVSQIIKLQTDYFTESSFGNAEPVGQWVVPGFIVLGIYLLGLINYRLIKAAVKAKPWQRWGLVVLDIVVTIIYLWAGYVALFFVGFSYFPFAP
;
A
#
# COMPACT_ATOMS: atom_id res chain seq x y z
N MET A 1 2.04 24.05 -3.80
CA MET A 1 3.29 23.25 -3.86
C MET A 1 2.93 21.90 -4.44
N GLY A 2 3.12 21.69 -5.74
CA GLY A 2 2.48 20.57 -6.44
C GLY A 2 3.40 19.91 -7.46
N LEU A 3 3.25 18.59 -7.56
CA LEU A 3 3.67 17.79 -8.71
C LEU A 3 3.25 18.47 -10.02
N SER A 4 4.06 18.33 -11.07
CA SER A 4 3.63 18.74 -12.41
C SER A 4 2.36 17.99 -12.79
N HIS A 5 1.55 18.58 -13.67
CA HIS A 5 0.31 17.94 -14.12
C HIS A 5 0.57 16.54 -14.70
N THR A 6 1.70 16.39 -15.40
CA THR A 6 2.18 15.12 -15.97
C THR A 6 2.57 14.11 -14.90
N GLU A 7 3.35 14.51 -13.89
CA GLU A 7 3.73 13.62 -12.77
C GLU A 7 2.51 13.18 -11.96
N LYS A 8 1.56 14.09 -11.72
CA LYS A 8 0.33 13.77 -10.99
C LYS A 8 -0.53 12.76 -11.78
N LYS A 9 -0.63 12.90 -13.11
CA LYS A 9 -1.32 11.95 -13.98
C LYS A 9 -0.63 10.60 -14.01
N TRP A 10 0.70 10.57 -14.15
CA TRP A 10 1.45 9.31 -14.22
C TRP A 10 1.41 8.56 -12.89
N LEU A 11 1.66 9.25 -11.78
CA LEU A 11 1.61 8.64 -10.47
C LEU A 11 0.17 8.22 -10.14
N GLY A 12 -0.82 9.11 -10.32
CA GLY A 12 -2.23 8.75 -10.10
C GLY A 12 -2.70 7.59 -10.98
N GLY A 13 -2.29 7.57 -12.26
CA GLY A 13 -2.63 6.52 -13.21
C GLY A 13 -1.99 5.18 -12.86
N PHE A 14 -0.71 5.17 -12.49
CA PHE A 14 -0.02 3.95 -12.06
C PHE A 14 -0.59 3.40 -10.74
N GLY A 15 -0.87 4.28 -9.77
CA GLY A 15 -1.56 3.88 -8.53
C GLY A 15 -2.96 3.33 -8.78
N GLY A 16 -3.72 3.96 -9.67
CA GLY A 16 -5.04 3.46 -10.10
C GLY A 16 -4.96 2.11 -10.79
N PHE A 17 -3.99 1.93 -11.69
CA PHE A 17 -3.72 0.65 -12.34
C PHE A 17 -3.40 -0.45 -11.33
N LEU A 18 -2.48 -0.20 -10.39
CA LEU A 18 -2.15 -1.17 -9.33
C LEU A 18 -3.37 -1.54 -8.49
N ALA A 19 -4.21 -0.56 -8.13
CA ALA A 19 -5.44 -0.82 -7.38
C ALA A 19 -6.45 -1.67 -8.17
N ILE A 20 -6.62 -1.39 -9.46
CA ILE A 20 -7.51 -2.17 -10.33
C ILE A 20 -7.00 -3.61 -10.45
N VAL A 21 -5.71 -3.80 -10.74
CA VAL A 21 -5.10 -5.14 -10.83
C VAL A 21 -5.28 -5.90 -9.52
N PHE A 22 -5.01 -5.24 -8.39
CA PHE A 22 -5.17 -5.83 -7.06
C PHE A 22 -6.61 -6.32 -6.83
N ILE A 23 -7.61 -5.48 -7.12
CA ILE A 23 -9.03 -5.82 -6.93
C ILE A 23 -9.44 -6.95 -7.88
N VAL A 24 -9.17 -6.80 -9.18
CA VAL A 24 -9.62 -7.75 -10.21
C VAL A 24 -9.03 -9.13 -9.97
N VAL A 25 -7.72 -9.24 -9.76
CA VAL A 25 -7.07 -10.54 -9.53
C VAL A 25 -7.56 -11.17 -8.22
N SER A 26 -7.79 -10.36 -7.17
CA SER A 26 -8.37 -10.87 -5.92
C SER A 26 -9.76 -11.48 -6.13
N GLN A 27 -10.61 -10.86 -6.95
CA GLN A 27 -11.93 -11.44 -7.26
C GLN A 27 -11.82 -12.71 -8.10
N ILE A 28 -10.91 -12.74 -9.09
CA ILE A 28 -10.67 -13.93 -9.91
C ILE A 28 -10.25 -15.11 -9.03
N ILE A 29 -9.31 -14.92 -8.12
CA ILE A 29 -8.85 -16.00 -7.23
C ILE A 29 -9.98 -16.47 -6.32
N LYS A 30 -10.77 -15.56 -5.74
CA LYS A 30 -11.94 -15.93 -4.91
C LYS A 30 -12.97 -16.76 -5.67
N LEU A 31 -13.18 -16.47 -6.95
CA LEU A 31 -14.08 -17.25 -7.81
C LEU A 31 -13.49 -18.62 -8.18
N GLN A 32 -12.17 -18.74 -8.28
CA GLN A 32 -11.49 -20.00 -8.58
C GLN A 32 -11.39 -20.94 -7.37
N THR A 33 -11.40 -20.41 -6.15
CA THR A 33 -11.24 -21.18 -4.92
C THR A 33 -12.54 -21.50 -4.20
N ASP A 34 -13.70 -21.28 -4.85
CA ASP A 34 -15.02 -21.42 -4.22
C ASP A 34 -15.14 -20.72 -2.86
N TYR A 35 -14.44 -19.58 -2.72
CA TYR A 35 -14.32 -18.83 -1.45
C TYR A 35 -15.67 -18.44 -0.85
N PHE A 36 -16.70 -18.26 -1.69
CA PHE A 36 -18.04 -17.85 -1.28
C PHE A 36 -18.97 -19.03 -0.98
N THR A 37 -18.61 -20.24 -1.38
CA THR A 37 -19.48 -21.43 -1.33
C THR A 37 -19.17 -22.28 -0.10
N GLU A 38 -17.89 -22.41 0.24
CA GLU A 38 -17.42 -23.09 1.43
C GLU A 38 -16.55 -22.15 2.26
N SER A 39 -16.99 -21.81 3.48
CA SER A 39 -16.22 -20.98 4.42
C SER A 39 -15.08 -21.76 5.10
N SER A 40 -14.40 -22.64 4.35
CA SER A 40 -13.29 -23.42 4.87
C SER A 40 -12.01 -22.58 4.80
N PHE A 41 -11.20 -22.66 5.86
CA PHE A 41 -9.92 -21.94 5.92
C PHE A 41 -8.97 -22.31 4.78
N GLY A 42 -9.12 -23.51 4.18
CA GLY A 42 -8.34 -23.93 3.02
C GLY A 42 -8.59 -23.10 1.75
N ASN A 43 -9.78 -22.52 1.60
CA ASN A 43 -10.14 -21.74 0.42
C ASN A 43 -9.72 -20.26 0.53
N ALA A 44 -9.38 -19.80 1.74
CA ALA A 44 -8.90 -18.45 2.01
C ALA A 44 -7.39 -18.29 1.76
N GLU A 45 -6.62 -19.37 1.90
CA GLU A 45 -5.16 -19.37 1.77
C GLU A 45 -4.67 -18.86 0.40
N PRO A 46 -5.20 -19.33 -0.75
CA PRO A 46 -4.72 -18.89 -2.06
C PRO A 46 -5.04 -17.41 -2.33
N VAL A 47 -6.15 -16.92 -1.77
CA VAL A 47 -6.50 -15.49 -1.82
C VAL A 47 -5.50 -14.68 -0.99
N GLY A 48 -5.16 -15.16 0.20
CA GLY A 48 -4.15 -14.56 1.07
C GLY A 48 -2.78 -14.46 0.42
N GLN A 49 -2.34 -15.51 -0.29
CA GLN A 49 -1.05 -15.56 -0.98
C GLN A 49 -0.92 -14.49 -2.07
N TRP A 50 -2.05 -14.00 -2.61
CA TRP A 50 -2.07 -12.87 -3.53
C TRP A 50 -2.26 -11.52 -2.81
N VAL A 51 -3.20 -11.47 -1.85
CA VAL A 51 -3.59 -10.24 -1.17
C VAL A 51 -2.45 -9.66 -0.34
N VAL A 52 -1.70 -10.49 0.39
CA VAL A 52 -0.57 -10.03 1.23
C VAL A 52 0.52 -9.35 0.40
N PRO A 53 1.13 -9.97 -0.63
CA PRO A 53 2.15 -9.29 -1.44
C PRO A 53 1.57 -8.08 -2.20
N GLY A 54 0.32 -8.16 -2.68
CA GLY A 54 -0.33 -7.02 -3.31
C GLY A 54 -0.49 -5.82 -2.37
N PHE A 55 -0.83 -6.08 -1.11
CA PHE A 55 -0.92 -5.06 -0.06
C PHE A 55 0.46 -4.45 0.25
N ILE A 56 1.52 -5.25 0.29
CA ILE A 56 2.90 -4.76 0.47
C ILE A 56 3.32 -3.86 -0.70
N VAL A 57 3.09 -4.29 -1.94
CA VAL A 57 3.45 -3.51 -3.14
C VAL A 57 2.71 -2.16 -3.16
N LEU A 58 1.41 -2.16 -2.88
CA LEU A 58 0.62 -0.93 -2.77
C LEU A 58 1.09 -0.05 -1.61
N GLY A 59 1.42 -0.67 -0.47
CA GLY A 59 1.94 0.02 0.71
C GLY A 59 3.26 0.75 0.45
N ILE A 60 4.23 0.07 -0.19
CA ILE A 60 5.52 0.64 -0.59
C ILE A 60 5.31 1.76 -1.63
N TYR A 61 4.43 1.52 -2.60
CA TYR A 61 4.11 2.51 -3.62
C TYR A 61 3.56 3.82 -3.00
N LEU A 62 2.61 3.70 -2.07
CA LEU A 62 2.05 4.83 -1.34
C LEU A 62 3.07 5.54 -0.46
N LEU A 63 3.94 4.80 0.24
CA LEU A 63 5.02 5.37 1.03
C LEU A 63 5.99 6.18 0.15
N GLY A 64 6.41 5.61 -0.98
CA GLY A 64 7.25 6.29 -1.96
C GLY A 64 6.61 7.57 -2.50
N LEU A 65 5.29 7.56 -2.72
CA LEU A 65 4.53 8.73 -3.13
C LEU A 65 4.51 9.85 -2.08
N ILE A 66 4.33 9.48 -0.81
CA ILE A 66 4.33 10.42 0.32
C ILE A 66 5.71 11.07 0.45
N ASN A 67 6.77 10.26 0.49
CA ASN A 67 8.15 10.73 0.62
C ASN A 67 8.55 11.59 -0.58
N TYR A 68 8.20 11.18 -1.80
CA TYR A 68 8.47 11.98 -2.99
C TYR A 68 7.84 13.37 -2.92
N ARG A 69 6.59 13.49 -2.42
CA ARG A 69 5.92 14.78 -2.25
C ARG A 69 6.61 15.64 -1.18
N LEU A 70 6.96 15.06 -0.05
CA LEU A 70 7.58 15.77 1.07
C LEU A 70 9.01 16.21 0.76
N ILE A 71 9.83 15.33 0.17
CA ILE A 71 11.18 15.66 -0.30
C ILE A 71 11.13 16.76 -1.36
N LYS A 72 10.22 16.66 -2.34
CA LYS A 72 10.06 17.69 -3.36
C LYS A 72 9.64 19.05 -2.78
N ALA A 73 8.85 19.05 -1.72
CA ALA A 73 8.53 20.27 -0.97
C ALA A 73 9.75 20.81 -0.22
N ALA A 74 10.54 19.93 0.43
CA ALA A 74 11.74 20.28 1.18
C ALA A 74 12.85 20.87 0.31
N VAL A 75 13.03 20.36 -0.92
CA VAL A 75 13.99 20.89 -1.89
C VAL A 75 13.68 22.35 -2.24
N LYS A 76 12.41 22.71 -2.37
CA LYS A 76 11.94 24.06 -2.73
C LYS A 76 11.79 25.02 -1.54
N ALA A 77 11.94 24.53 -0.31
CA ALA A 77 11.76 25.31 0.91
C ALA A 77 13.03 26.07 1.31
N LYS A 78 12.87 27.11 2.13
CA LYS A 78 13.99 27.83 2.76
C LYS A 78 14.81 26.88 3.65
N PRO A 79 16.10 27.13 3.90
CA PRO A 79 16.98 26.22 4.65
C PRO A 79 16.43 25.79 6.01
N TRP A 80 15.84 26.73 6.76
CA TRP A 80 15.21 26.45 8.06
C TRP A 80 13.96 25.55 7.95
N GLN A 81 13.12 25.82 6.95
CA GLN A 81 11.90 25.04 6.70
C GLN A 81 12.20 23.65 6.13
N ARG A 82 13.31 23.49 5.41
CA ARG A 82 13.77 22.21 4.86
C ARG A 82 13.99 21.18 5.97
N TRP A 83 14.67 21.55 7.05
CA TRP A 83 14.90 20.65 8.18
C TRP A 83 13.59 20.21 8.85
N GLY A 84 12.65 21.13 9.04
CA GLY A 84 11.31 20.79 9.55
C GLY A 84 10.56 19.80 8.66
N LEU A 85 10.65 19.96 7.33
CA LEU A 85 10.03 19.04 6.37
C LEU A 85 10.71 17.67 6.35
N VAL A 86 12.03 17.59 6.52
CA VAL A 86 12.76 16.32 6.63
C VAL A 86 12.40 15.58 7.92
N VAL A 87 12.32 16.28 9.06
CA VAL A 87 11.86 15.67 10.32
C VAL A 87 10.42 15.16 10.19
N LEU A 88 9.54 15.95 9.58
CA LEU A 88 8.16 15.53 9.31
C LEU A 88 8.10 14.28 8.42
N ASP A 89 8.92 14.21 7.37
CA ASP A 89 9.01 13.05 6.47
C ASP A 89 9.41 11.78 7.21
N ILE A 90 10.41 11.87 8.09
CA ILE A 90 10.85 10.75 8.94
C ILE A 90 9.71 10.31 9.88
N VAL A 91 9.06 11.25 10.56
CA VAL A 91 7.96 10.95 11.49
C VAL A 91 6.79 10.29 10.76
N VAL A 92 6.40 10.84 9.61
CA VAL A 92 5.32 10.27 8.78
C VAL A 92 5.70 8.87 8.29
N THR A 93 6.94 8.65 7.88
CA THR A 93 7.43 7.31 7.47
C THR A 93 7.35 6.31 8.61
N ILE A 94 7.78 6.67 9.82
CA ILE A 94 7.72 5.79 11.00
C ILE A 94 6.26 5.43 11.33
N ILE A 95 5.38 6.43 11.40
CA ILE A 95 3.95 6.21 11.68
C ILE A 95 3.33 5.32 10.60
N TYR A 96 3.67 5.55 9.33
CA TYR A 96 3.16 4.78 8.21
C TYR A 96 3.62 3.32 8.28
N LEU A 97 4.90 3.06 8.58
CA LEU A 97 5.42 1.71 8.72
C LEU A 97 4.77 0.99 9.91
N TRP A 98 4.56 1.68 11.03
CA TRP A 98 3.88 1.12 12.19
C TRP A 98 2.42 0.75 11.87
N ALA A 99 1.67 1.69 11.28
CA ALA A 99 0.29 1.44 10.87
C ALA A 99 0.20 0.35 9.78
N GLY A 100 1.13 0.35 8.83
CA GLY A 100 1.24 -0.67 7.78
C GLY A 100 1.53 -2.06 8.34
N TYR A 101 2.39 -2.17 9.35
CA TYR A 101 2.65 -3.43 10.06
C TYR A 101 1.39 -3.94 10.77
N VAL A 102 0.69 -3.07 11.50
CA VAL A 102 -0.58 -3.43 12.16
C VAL A 102 -1.64 -3.86 11.14
N ALA A 103 -1.78 -3.13 10.03
CA ALA A 103 -2.69 -3.50 8.96
C ALA A 103 -2.31 -4.85 8.31
N LEU A 104 -1.02 -5.08 8.05
CA LEU A 104 -0.51 -6.35 7.54
C LEU A 104 -0.80 -7.51 8.49
N PHE A 105 -0.72 -7.29 9.81
CA PHE A 105 -1.11 -8.30 10.78
C PHE A 105 -2.59 -8.69 10.64
N PHE A 106 -3.50 -7.71 10.55
CA PHE A 106 -4.92 -8.00 10.35
C PHE A 106 -5.22 -8.65 8.99
N VAL A 107 -4.57 -8.18 7.92
CA VAL A 107 -4.71 -8.77 6.59
C VAL A 107 -4.21 -10.22 6.61
N GLY A 108 -2.99 -10.46 7.11
CA GLY A 108 -2.42 -11.79 7.24
C GLY A 108 -3.31 -12.72 8.06
N PHE A 109 -3.74 -12.28 9.24
CA PHE A 109 -4.60 -13.07 10.12
C PHE A 109 -5.97 -13.39 9.47
N SER A 110 -6.52 -12.47 8.67
CA SER A 110 -7.81 -12.70 7.99
C SER A 110 -7.78 -13.82 6.95
N TYR A 111 -6.62 -14.08 6.33
CA TYR A 111 -6.47 -15.12 5.31
C TYR A 111 -5.68 -16.36 5.80
N PHE A 112 -4.89 -16.20 6.87
CA PHE A 112 -4.05 -17.24 7.46
C PHE A 112 -4.23 -17.28 8.99
N PRO A 113 -5.43 -17.58 9.51
CA PRO A 113 -5.69 -17.44 10.94
C PRO A 113 -4.83 -18.34 11.83
N PHE A 114 -4.37 -19.50 11.35
CA PHE A 114 -3.45 -20.40 12.06
C PHE A 114 -2.73 -21.33 11.05
N ALA A 115 -1.72 -20.83 10.33
CA ALA A 115 -0.82 -21.73 9.60
C ALA A 115 -0.08 -22.60 10.64
N PRO A 116 -0.08 -23.95 10.52
CA PRO A 116 0.53 -24.85 11.50
C PRO A 116 2.04 -24.64 11.67
#